data_AF-A0A6P8TQH5-F1
#
_entry.id   AF-A0A6P8TQH5-F1
#
_cell.length_a   1.000
_cell.length_b   1.000
_cell.length_c   1.000
_cell.angle_alpha   90.00
_cell.angle_beta   90.00
_cell.angle_gamma   90.00
#
_symmetry.space_group_name_H-M   'P 1'
#
loop_
_entity.id
_entity.type
_entity.pdbx_description
1 polymer ?
#
loop_
_entity_poly.entity_id
_entity_poly.type
_entity_poly.pdbx_seq_one_letter_code
_entity_poly.pdbx_strand_id
1 'polypeptide(L)'
;MSILPDEAVFADFKKQCLSTDNWANKYDKEGMQVWVETSTSQKKNPVHKIKCKMTMKAVSAATMYDVLHDSQYRKKWDPAMLDTFDIARLSTNADVGYYSWLCPKPIKNRDVVSLRSWKVTEEEYIIVNFSVKHPKYPPRSDLVRAISVLTGYFIKPIGPNSCTFIYLSQADPKGSLPKWVGNQASKVLAPRVMRSVHEAGQNYQQWKGQNSPAQKPWLCPEQNVLPMMDPGELSIQRADSLENVDESSKISTQECEDSS
;
A
#
# COMPACT_ATOMS: atom_id res chain seq x y z
N MET A 1 5.53 20.68 14.09
CA MET A 1 6.05 20.02 12.86
C MET A 1 4.85 19.39 12.19
N SER A 2 4.58 19.71 10.92
CA SER A 2 3.40 19.16 10.22
C SER A 2 3.57 17.65 10.01
N ILE A 3 2.48 16.89 10.13
CA ILE A 3 2.46 15.46 9.77
C ILE A 3 2.31 15.26 8.24
N LEU A 4 1.94 16.31 7.50
CA LEU A 4 1.77 16.22 6.06
C LEU A 4 3.12 16.03 5.35
N PRO A 5 3.23 15.10 4.38
CA PRO A 5 4.41 14.96 3.54
C PRO A 5 4.79 16.26 2.85
N ASP A 6 6.05 16.64 3.01
CA ASP A 6 6.67 17.75 2.29
C ASP A 6 7.44 17.25 1.06
N GLU A 7 8.08 18.19 0.36
CA GLU A 7 8.88 17.92 -0.83
C GLU A 7 10.01 16.91 -0.59
N ALA A 8 10.61 16.91 0.60
CA ALA A 8 11.70 15.99 0.93
C ALA A 8 11.19 14.54 0.99
N VAL A 9 9.98 14.32 1.51
CA VAL A 9 9.36 12.98 1.54
C VAL A 9 9.13 12.46 0.11
N PHE A 10 8.59 13.27 -0.79
CA PHE A 10 8.35 12.85 -2.17
C PHE A 10 9.66 12.60 -2.93
N ALA A 11 10.66 13.47 -2.75
CA ALA A 11 11.97 13.32 -3.39
C ALA A 11 12.71 12.06 -2.90
N ASP A 12 12.68 11.78 -1.59
CA ASP A 12 13.29 10.58 -1.02
C ASP A 12 12.55 9.31 -1.48
N PHE A 13 11.21 9.31 -1.48
CA PHE A 13 10.42 8.18 -1.97
C PHE A 13 10.74 7.86 -3.44
N LYS A 14 10.82 8.88 -4.30
CA LYS A 14 11.25 8.73 -5.71
C LYS A 14 12.65 8.13 -5.80
N LYS A 15 13.60 8.68 -5.03
CA LYS A 15 14.98 8.17 -4.99
C LYS A 15 15.02 6.68 -4.62
N GLN A 16 14.27 6.26 -3.60
CA GLN A 16 14.19 4.86 -3.17
C GLN A 16 13.55 3.95 -4.25
N CYS A 17 12.52 4.44 -4.95
CA CYS A 17 11.91 3.73 -6.06
C CYS A 17 12.92 3.47 -7.19
N LEU A 18 13.71 4.49 -7.55
CA LEU A 18 14.60 4.45 -8.70
C LEU A 18 15.99 3.84 -8.42
N SER A 19 16.44 3.83 -7.16
CA SER A 19 17.75 3.27 -6.80
C SER A 19 17.82 1.76 -6.99
N THR A 20 18.96 1.25 -7.45
CA THR A 20 19.29 -0.18 -7.49
C THR A 20 20.20 -0.60 -6.33
N ASP A 21 20.64 0.34 -5.52
CA ASP A 21 21.63 0.12 -4.46
C ASP A 21 20.97 -0.52 -3.25
N ASN A 22 21.64 -1.52 -2.66
CA ASN A 22 21.13 -2.27 -1.50
C ASN A 22 19.79 -2.98 -1.76
N TRP A 23 19.54 -3.39 -3.01
CA TRP A 23 18.36 -4.17 -3.38
C TRP A 23 18.79 -5.52 -3.99
N ALA A 24 18.18 -6.60 -3.52
CA ALA A 24 18.30 -7.92 -4.13
C ALA A 24 17.03 -8.24 -4.94
N ASN A 25 17.20 -8.50 -6.23
CA ASN A 25 16.12 -9.00 -7.08
C ASN A 25 15.78 -10.45 -6.68
N LYS A 26 14.52 -10.70 -6.30
CA LYS A 26 14.00 -12.02 -5.89
C LYS A 26 13.07 -12.64 -6.92
N TYR A 27 12.61 -11.85 -7.91
CA TYR A 27 11.73 -12.28 -8.98
C TYR A 27 11.90 -11.36 -10.19
N ASP A 28 12.15 -11.92 -11.37
CA ASP A 28 12.25 -11.16 -12.62
C ASP A 28 11.69 -12.00 -13.78
N LYS A 29 10.41 -11.82 -14.09
CA LYS A 29 9.71 -12.55 -15.17
C LYS A 29 8.57 -11.68 -15.71
N GLU A 30 8.28 -11.81 -17.00
CA GLU A 30 7.11 -11.20 -17.65
C GLU A 30 7.02 -9.66 -17.48
N GLY A 31 8.17 -8.99 -17.38
CA GLY A 31 8.21 -7.53 -17.17
C GLY A 31 7.83 -7.09 -15.76
N MET A 32 7.76 -8.02 -14.80
CA MET A 32 7.58 -7.79 -13.37
C MET A 32 8.87 -8.12 -12.62
N GLN A 33 9.28 -7.21 -11.74
CA GLN A 33 10.44 -7.36 -10.87
C GLN A 33 10.05 -7.17 -9.41
N VAL A 34 10.54 -8.05 -8.52
CA VAL A 34 10.37 -7.91 -7.07
C VAL A 34 11.74 -7.84 -6.42
N TRP A 35 12.00 -6.74 -5.72
CA TRP A 35 13.24 -6.44 -5.04
C TRP A 35 13.00 -6.39 -3.54
N VAL A 36 13.96 -6.91 -2.78
CA VAL A 36 13.95 -6.84 -1.31
C VAL A 36 15.22 -6.12 -0.86
N GLU A 37 15.09 -5.19 0.07
CA GLU A 37 16.23 -4.42 0.60
C GLU A 37 17.21 -5.38 1.29
N THR A 38 18.47 -5.36 0.85
CA THR A 38 19.57 -6.06 1.51
C THR A 38 20.05 -5.17 2.64
N SER A 39 19.63 -5.50 3.87
CA SER A 39 19.90 -4.68 5.06
C SER A 39 21.37 -4.29 5.17
N THR A 40 21.62 -2.99 5.33
CA THR A 40 22.86 -2.41 5.87
C THR A 40 22.72 -2.04 7.36
N SER A 41 21.54 -2.27 7.97
CA SER A 41 21.21 -1.77 9.30
C SER A 41 21.60 -2.76 10.40
N GLN A 42 22.34 -2.27 11.41
CA GLN A 42 22.68 -2.99 12.65
C GLN A 42 21.51 -3.12 13.65
N LYS A 43 20.28 -2.74 13.27
CA LYS A 43 19.12 -2.81 14.16
C LYS A 43 18.72 -4.26 14.43
N LYS A 44 18.36 -4.55 15.68
CA LYS A 44 18.08 -5.91 16.18
C LYS A 44 16.87 -6.59 15.51
N ASN A 45 15.99 -5.85 14.82
CA ASN A 45 14.84 -6.35 14.02
C ASN A 45 14.36 -5.28 13.01
N PRO A 46 14.97 -5.14 11.82
CA PRO A 46 14.55 -4.12 10.84
C PRO A 46 13.25 -4.53 10.12
N VAL A 47 12.33 -3.57 9.95
CA VAL A 47 11.18 -3.72 9.05
C VAL A 47 11.69 -3.67 7.61
N HIS A 48 11.68 -4.80 6.92
CA HIS A 48 12.21 -4.92 5.57
C HIS A 48 11.38 -4.14 4.54
N LYS A 49 12.05 -3.59 3.53
CA LYS A 49 11.39 -2.98 2.37
C LYS A 49 11.27 -3.97 1.22
N ILE A 50 10.13 -3.88 0.53
CA ILE A 50 9.87 -4.56 -0.73
C ILE A 50 9.59 -3.51 -1.81
N LYS A 51 10.13 -3.73 -2.99
CA LYS A 51 9.90 -2.90 -4.17
C LYS A 51 9.46 -3.78 -5.34
N CYS A 52 8.28 -3.51 -5.86
CA CYS A 52 7.70 -4.21 -7.00
C CYS A 52 7.65 -3.27 -8.19
N LYS A 53 8.36 -3.58 -9.28
CA LYS A 53 8.40 -2.77 -10.51
C LYS A 53 7.76 -3.54 -11.64
N MET A 54 6.93 -2.87 -12.44
CA MET A 54 6.25 -3.47 -13.59
C MET A 54 6.09 -2.48 -14.73
N THR A 55 6.11 -3.00 -15.95
CA THR A 55 5.66 -2.25 -17.13
C THR A 55 4.18 -2.54 -17.37
N MET A 56 3.32 -1.55 -17.16
CA MET A 56 1.89 -1.66 -17.44
C MET A 56 1.65 -1.41 -18.93
N LYS A 57 1.38 -2.47 -19.69
CA LYS A 57 1.02 -2.39 -21.12
C LYS A 57 -0.48 -2.17 -21.28
N ALA A 58 -0.89 -1.42 -22.30
CA ALA A 58 -2.28 -1.07 -22.59
C ALA A 58 -3.00 -0.33 -21.45
N VAL A 59 -2.24 0.36 -20.59
CA VAL A 59 -2.77 1.18 -19.50
C VAL A 59 -1.93 2.46 -19.42
N SER A 60 -2.57 3.62 -19.50
CA SER A 60 -1.89 4.91 -19.36
C SER A 60 -1.53 5.20 -17.89
N ALA A 61 -0.54 6.06 -17.67
CA ALA A 61 -0.17 6.50 -16.32
C ALA A 61 -1.34 7.15 -15.58
N ALA A 62 -2.13 7.97 -16.27
CA ALA A 62 -3.33 8.61 -15.73
C ALA A 62 -4.40 7.57 -15.32
N THR A 63 -4.59 6.51 -16.13
CA THR A 63 -5.51 5.42 -15.76
C THR A 63 -5.04 4.70 -14.50
N MET A 64 -3.74 4.39 -14.39
CA MET A 64 -3.21 3.78 -13.16
C MET A 64 -3.34 4.71 -11.95
N TYR A 65 -3.15 6.01 -12.14
CA TYR A 65 -3.36 7.00 -11.09
C TYR A 65 -4.80 6.98 -10.57
N ASP A 66 -5.78 6.97 -11.48
CA ASP A 66 -7.20 6.85 -11.12
C ASP A 66 -7.51 5.54 -10.37
N VAL A 67 -6.98 4.41 -10.83
CA VAL A 67 -7.19 3.08 -10.20
C VAL A 67 -6.73 3.06 -8.74
N LEU A 68 -5.63 3.75 -8.42
CA LEU A 68 -5.09 3.77 -7.06
C LEU A 68 -5.86 4.71 -6.12
N HIS A 69 -6.56 5.71 -6.66
CA HIS A 69 -7.39 6.63 -5.89
C HIS A 69 -8.82 6.15 -5.71
N ASP A 70 -9.37 5.39 -6.65
CA ASP A 70 -10.77 4.99 -6.66
C ASP A 70 -11.05 3.85 -5.64
N SER A 71 -11.40 4.23 -4.41
CA SER A 71 -11.72 3.31 -3.32
C SER A 71 -12.95 2.44 -3.60
N GLN A 72 -13.89 2.91 -4.42
CA GLN A 72 -15.03 2.10 -4.86
C GLN A 72 -14.57 1.00 -5.82
N TYR A 73 -13.67 1.32 -6.75
CA TYR A 73 -13.11 0.33 -7.65
C TYR A 73 -12.21 -0.66 -6.92
N ARG A 74 -11.49 -0.25 -5.88
CA ARG A 74 -10.67 -1.15 -5.04
C ARG A 74 -11.46 -2.36 -4.56
N LYS A 75 -12.74 -2.17 -4.20
CA LYS A 75 -13.67 -3.25 -3.76
C LYS A 75 -13.95 -4.29 -4.84
N LYS A 76 -13.68 -3.99 -6.11
CA LYS A 76 -13.92 -4.88 -7.25
C LYS A 76 -12.69 -5.69 -7.61
N TRP A 77 -11.50 -5.08 -7.57
CA TRP A 77 -10.31 -5.72 -8.12
C TRP A 77 -9.37 -6.29 -7.06
N ASP A 78 -9.44 -5.85 -5.80
CA ASP A 78 -8.59 -6.36 -4.72
C ASP A 78 -9.28 -7.54 -4.00
N PRO A 79 -8.86 -8.80 -4.24
CA PRO A 79 -9.49 -9.97 -3.63
C PRO A 79 -9.16 -10.12 -2.15
N ALA A 80 -8.14 -9.42 -1.64
CA ALA A 80 -7.79 -9.45 -0.24
C ALA A 80 -8.54 -8.39 0.56
N MET A 81 -9.11 -7.37 -0.08
CA MET A 81 -9.78 -6.28 0.62
C MET A 81 -11.00 -6.79 1.40
N LEU A 82 -11.02 -6.50 2.69
CA LEU A 82 -12.16 -6.75 3.58
C LEU A 82 -13.06 -5.51 3.65
N ASP A 83 -12.48 -4.34 3.91
CA ASP A 83 -13.21 -3.07 3.95
C ASP A 83 -12.27 -1.89 3.70
N THR A 84 -12.80 -0.81 3.13
CA THR A 84 -12.09 0.45 2.90
C THR A 84 -13.04 1.64 2.78
N PHE A 85 -12.61 2.77 3.34
CA PHE A 85 -13.28 4.07 3.23
C PHE A 85 -12.30 5.20 3.59
N ASP A 86 -12.50 6.36 2.99
CA ASP A 86 -11.79 7.58 3.35
C ASP A 86 -12.50 8.23 4.56
N ILE A 87 -11.72 8.74 5.53
CA ILE A 87 -12.22 9.26 6.80
C ILE A 87 -12.40 10.78 6.74
N ALA A 88 -11.36 11.51 6.31
CA ALA A 88 -11.35 12.97 6.25
C ALA A 88 -10.28 13.47 5.29
N ARG A 89 -10.46 14.70 4.78
CA ARG A 89 -9.42 15.43 4.05
C ARG A 89 -8.56 16.20 5.01
N LEU A 90 -7.27 16.28 4.69
CA LEU A 90 -6.27 17.03 5.43
C LEU A 90 -5.75 18.23 4.62
N SER A 91 -5.76 18.11 3.30
CA SER A 91 -5.47 19.19 2.34
C SER A 91 -6.16 18.88 1.00
N THR A 92 -5.86 19.64 -0.04
CA THR A 92 -6.30 19.34 -1.43
C THR A 92 -5.68 18.05 -1.98
N ASN A 93 -4.54 17.64 -1.43
CA ASN A 93 -3.75 16.50 -1.91
C ASN A 93 -3.38 15.51 -0.81
N ALA A 94 -4.09 15.53 0.32
CA ALA A 94 -3.89 14.61 1.41
C ALA A 94 -5.19 14.26 2.12
N ASP A 95 -5.34 12.99 2.48
CA ASP A 95 -6.47 12.45 3.21
C ASP A 95 -6.00 11.44 4.27
N VAL A 96 -6.90 11.10 5.18
CA VAL A 96 -6.75 9.97 6.09
C VAL A 96 -7.84 8.95 5.76
N GLY A 97 -7.48 7.68 5.69
CA GLY A 97 -8.37 6.59 5.30
C GLY A 97 -8.13 5.31 6.09
N TYR A 98 -9.11 4.41 5.98
CA TYR A 98 -9.10 3.08 6.56
C TYR A 98 -9.02 2.01 5.47
N TYR A 99 -8.22 0.98 5.73
CA TYR A 99 -8.13 -0.20 4.88
C TYR A 99 -7.94 -1.45 5.74
N SER A 100 -8.65 -2.52 5.41
CA SER A 100 -8.52 -3.83 6.05
C SER A 100 -8.49 -4.94 5.02
N TRP A 101 -7.80 -6.04 5.35
CA TRP A 101 -7.62 -7.15 4.43
C TRP A 101 -7.64 -8.52 5.10
N LEU A 102 -8.10 -9.49 4.32
CA LEU A 102 -8.10 -10.90 4.62
C LEU A 102 -6.67 -11.45 4.65
N CYS A 103 -6.37 -12.23 5.68
CA CYS A 103 -5.15 -13.02 5.76
C CYS A 103 -5.47 -14.52 5.66
N PRO A 104 -4.54 -15.35 5.16
CA PRO A 104 -4.71 -16.80 5.19
C PRO A 104 -4.92 -17.27 6.64
N LYS A 105 -5.90 -18.16 6.86
CA LYS A 105 -6.08 -18.82 8.16
C LYS A 105 -4.82 -19.65 8.49
N PRO A 106 -4.40 -19.74 9.77
CA PRO A 106 -5.07 -19.25 10.99
C PRO A 106 -4.74 -17.80 11.37
N ILE A 107 -4.01 -17.06 10.53
CA ILE A 107 -3.53 -15.71 10.86
C ILE A 107 -4.70 -14.71 10.85
N LYS A 108 -4.79 -13.80 11.83
CA LYS A 108 -5.91 -12.84 11.91
C LYS A 108 -5.89 -11.86 10.74
N ASN A 109 -7.04 -11.34 10.35
CA ASN A 109 -7.10 -10.27 9.35
C ASN A 109 -6.44 -9.00 9.89
N ARG A 110 -5.97 -8.12 9.00
CA ARG A 110 -5.27 -6.89 9.38
C ARG A 110 -6.06 -5.66 9.01
N ASP A 111 -5.83 -4.58 9.73
CA ASP A 111 -6.26 -3.24 9.35
C ASP A 111 -5.13 -2.21 9.44
N VAL A 112 -5.34 -1.08 8.79
CA VAL A 112 -4.48 0.09 8.85
C VAL A 112 -5.34 1.36 8.79
N VAL A 113 -4.92 2.37 9.55
CA VAL A 113 -5.35 3.76 9.38
C VAL A 113 -4.14 4.51 8.84
N SER A 114 -4.28 5.12 7.67
CA SER A 114 -3.17 5.75 6.96
C SER A 114 -3.49 7.17 6.54
N LEU A 115 -2.52 8.06 6.73
CA LEU A 115 -2.47 9.31 6.00
C LEU A 115 -1.91 9.00 4.61
N ARG A 116 -2.61 9.43 3.56
CA ARG A 116 -2.16 9.35 2.18
C ARG A 116 -2.02 10.77 1.62
N SER A 117 -0.95 11.00 0.87
CA SER A 117 -0.70 12.26 0.18
C SER A 117 -0.17 11.98 -1.22
N TRP A 118 -0.50 12.86 -2.17
CA TRP A 118 -0.13 12.68 -3.57
C TRP A 118 0.46 13.95 -4.20
N LYS A 119 1.32 13.73 -5.18
CA LYS A 119 1.96 14.75 -5.98
C LYS A 119 1.94 14.33 -7.45
N VAL A 120 1.56 15.28 -8.31
CA VAL A 120 1.53 15.10 -9.76
C VAL A 120 2.42 16.16 -10.40
N THR A 121 3.25 15.74 -11.34
CA THR A 121 4.00 16.64 -12.23
C THR A 121 3.69 16.26 -13.68
N GLU A 122 4.24 16.99 -14.64
CA GLU A 122 4.13 16.63 -16.07
C GLU A 122 4.78 15.28 -16.40
N GLU A 123 5.75 14.85 -15.59
CA GLU A 123 6.54 13.63 -15.85
C GLU A 123 6.04 12.40 -15.12
N GLU A 124 5.36 12.55 -13.97
CA GLU A 124 5.12 11.44 -13.06
C GLU A 124 4.02 11.70 -12.03
N TYR A 125 3.53 10.60 -11.46
CA TYR A 125 2.57 10.59 -10.36
C TYR A 125 3.22 9.87 -9.18
N ILE A 126 3.11 10.46 -7.99
CA ILE A 126 3.59 9.87 -6.74
C ILE A 126 2.47 9.92 -5.72
N ILE A 127 2.19 8.76 -5.10
CA ILE A 127 1.27 8.65 -3.97
C ILE A 127 2.05 7.99 -2.83
N VAL A 128 2.10 8.64 -1.68
CA VAL A 128 2.72 8.11 -0.46
C VAL A 128 1.68 7.94 0.62
N ASN A 129 1.85 6.94 1.48
CA ASN A 129 1.05 6.74 2.67
C ASN A 129 1.89 6.16 3.81
N PHE A 130 1.48 6.47 5.03
CA PHE A 130 2.05 5.90 6.25
C PHE A 130 1.00 5.86 7.35
N SER A 131 1.21 4.99 8.33
CA SER A 131 0.24 4.76 9.39
C SER A 131 0.16 5.91 10.39
N VAL A 132 -1.07 6.28 10.74
CA VAL A 132 -1.39 7.28 11.75
C VAL A 132 -2.37 6.73 12.78
N LYS A 133 -2.36 7.29 13.97
CA LYS A 133 -3.41 7.11 14.98
C LYS A 133 -4.48 8.16 14.74
N HIS A 134 -5.70 7.70 14.52
CA HIS A 134 -6.88 8.55 14.49
C HIS A 134 -7.71 8.31 15.76
N PRO A 135 -8.14 9.36 16.50
CA PRO A 135 -8.82 9.21 17.80
C PRO A 135 -10.06 8.32 17.77
N LYS A 136 -10.85 8.39 16.68
CA LYS A 136 -12.07 7.61 16.46
C LYS A 136 -11.87 6.21 15.85
N TYR A 137 -10.65 5.84 15.46
CA TYR A 137 -10.35 4.53 14.86
C TYR A 137 -9.21 3.80 15.62
N PRO A 138 -9.42 3.49 16.92
CA PRO A 138 -8.46 2.72 17.70
C PRO A 138 -8.30 1.29 17.14
N PRO A 139 -7.28 0.51 17.58
CA PRO A 139 -7.18 -0.90 17.28
C PRO A 139 -8.45 -1.67 17.65
N ARG A 140 -8.79 -2.69 16.86
CA ARG A 140 -9.94 -3.57 17.08
C ARG A 140 -9.46 -4.92 17.60
N SER A 141 -10.31 -5.65 18.33
CA SER A 141 -9.95 -6.96 18.90
C SER A 141 -10.03 -8.11 17.88
N ASP A 142 -10.83 -7.95 16.83
CA ASP A 142 -11.04 -8.91 15.75
C ASP A 142 -9.96 -8.85 14.66
N LEU A 143 -9.20 -7.77 14.59
CA LEU A 143 -8.16 -7.51 13.59
C LEU A 143 -6.81 -7.21 14.26
N VAL A 144 -5.72 -7.41 13.53
CA VAL A 144 -4.38 -6.94 13.94
C VAL A 144 -4.09 -5.61 13.26
N ARG A 145 -3.77 -4.57 14.04
CA ARG A 145 -3.34 -3.27 13.50
C ARG A 145 -1.94 -3.38 12.91
N ALA A 146 -1.85 -3.42 11.59
CA ALA A 146 -0.58 -3.37 10.88
C ALA A 146 -0.02 -1.94 10.84
N ILE A 147 1.29 -1.82 10.56
CA ILE A 147 1.98 -0.54 10.45
C ILE A 147 2.64 -0.43 9.09
N SER A 148 2.22 0.55 8.30
CA SER A 148 2.94 1.06 7.14
C SER A 148 3.88 2.17 7.61
N VAL A 149 5.19 1.92 7.65
CA VAL A 149 6.19 2.95 7.95
C VAL A 149 6.25 3.95 6.81
N LEU A 150 6.30 3.44 5.58
CA LEU A 150 6.18 4.20 4.34
C LEU A 150 5.79 3.24 3.23
N THR A 151 4.68 3.49 2.57
CA THR A 151 4.25 2.76 1.38
C THR A 151 3.84 3.76 0.31
N GLY A 152 3.98 3.40 -0.96
CA GLY A 152 3.54 4.29 -2.02
C GLY A 152 3.67 3.71 -3.41
N TYR A 153 3.33 4.56 -4.36
CA TYR A 153 3.32 4.27 -5.77
C TYR A 153 4.06 5.37 -6.53
N PHE A 154 4.92 4.96 -7.43
CA PHE A 154 5.57 5.83 -8.41
C PHE A 154 5.14 5.37 -9.80
N ILE A 155 4.57 6.30 -10.58
CA ILE A 155 4.04 6.02 -11.91
C ILE A 155 4.67 7.00 -12.89
N LYS A 156 5.31 6.48 -13.93
CA LYS A 156 5.94 7.28 -14.98
C LYS A 156 5.42 6.86 -16.36
N PRO A 157 4.85 7.76 -17.17
CA PRO A 157 4.50 7.46 -18.55
C PRO A 157 5.72 6.98 -19.33
N ILE A 158 5.53 5.97 -20.18
CA ILE A 158 6.55 5.52 -21.16
C ILE A 158 5.96 5.45 -22.58
N GLY A 159 4.78 6.02 -22.75
CA GLY A 159 3.97 6.04 -23.96
C GLY A 159 2.53 6.47 -23.64
N PRO A 160 1.67 6.67 -24.65
CA PRO A 160 0.30 7.13 -24.43
C PRO A 160 -0.55 6.11 -23.65
N ASN A 161 -0.34 4.82 -23.90
CA ASN A 161 -1.06 3.70 -23.26
C ASN A 161 -0.12 2.74 -22.54
N SER A 162 0.95 3.27 -21.94
CA SER A 162 1.89 2.49 -21.14
C SER A 162 2.57 3.32 -20.06
N CYS A 163 2.84 2.70 -18.92
CA CYS A 163 3.60 3.34 -17.84
C CYS A 163 4.53 2.35 -17.12
N THR A 164 5.61 2.88 -16.56
CA THR A 164 6.32 2.20 -15.46
C THR A 164 5.53 2.40 -14.18
N PHE A 165 5.26 1.31 -13.47
CA PHE A 165 4.61 1.30 -12.17
C PHE A 165 5.57 0.70 -11.15
N ILE A 166 5.81 1.42 -10.05
CA ILE A 166 6.62 0.95 -8.93
C ILE A 166 5.81 1.07 -7.65
N TYR A 167 5.60 -0.04 -6.97
CA TYR A 167 5.12 -0.10 -5.60
C TYR A 167 6.31 -0.27 -4.66
N LEU A 168 6.44 0.60 -3.67
CA LEU A 168 7.47 0.52 -2.63
C LEU A 168 6.76 0.47 -1.28
N SER A 169 7.14 -0.48 -0.43
CA SER A 169 6.52 -0.67 0.89
C SER A 169 7.55 -1.04 1.93
N GLN A 170 7.53 -0.30 3.03
CA GLN A 170 8.13 -0.64 4.31
C GLN A 170 7.00 -0.82 5.31
N ALA A 171 6.56 -2.05 5.53
CA ALA A 171 5.43 -2.34 6.38
C ALA A 171 5.75 -3.49 7.34
N ASP A 172 5.34 -3.31 8.59
CA ASP A 172 5.32 -4.33 9.61
C ASP A 172 3.87 -4.83 9.74
N PRO A 173 3.55 -6.04 9.23
CA PRO A 173 2.21 -6.59 9.32
C PRO A 173 1.78 -6.94 10.76
N LYS A 174 2.73 -6.89 11.72
CA LYS A 174 2.56 -7.24 13.12
C LYS A 174 2.02 -8.66 13.36
N GLY A 175 2.11 -9.10 14.62
CA GLY A 175 1.75 -10.46 15.03
C GLY A 175 2.83 -11.50 14.68
N SER A 176 2.46 -12.77 14.67
CA SER A 176 3.38 -13.89 14.46
C SER A 176 3.32 -14.36 13.01
N LEU A 177 4.02 -13.67 12.11
CA LEU A 177 4.21 -14.18 10.75
C LEU A 177 5.37 -15.18 10.72
N PRO A 178 5.16 -16.41 10.20
CA PRO A 178 6.24 -17.36 10.02
C PRO A 178 7.34 -16.82 9.08
N LYS A 179 8.61 -17.16 9.36
CA LYS A 179 9.77 -16.72 8.54
C LYS A 179 9.66 -17.14 7.07
N TRP A 180 8.96 -18.24 6.76
CA TRP A 180 8.75 -18.70 5.38
C TRP A 180 7.89 -17.75 4.54
N VAL A 181 7.04 -16.93 5.18
CA VAL A 181 6.15 -15.97 4.51
C VAL A 181 6.97 -14.97 3.71
N GLY A 182 8.17 -14.57 4.13
CA GLY A 182 9.00 -13.60 3.38
C GLY A 182 9.42 -14.10 1.98
N ASN A 183 9.83 -15.36 1.87
CA ASN A 183 10.27 -15.95 0.59
C ASN A 183 9.09 -16.24 -0.34
N GLN A 184 7.95 -16.71 0.20
CA GLN A 184 6.73 -16.93 -0.59
C GLN A 184 6.05 -15.60 -0.98
N ALA A 185 6.11 -14.59 -0.11
CA ALA A 185 5.55 -13.27 -0.38
C ALA A 185 6.19 -12.63 -1.60
N SER A 186 7.53 -12.67 -1.70
CA SER A 186 8.25 -12.08 -2.83
C SER A 186 8.15 -12.88 -4.13
N LYS A 187 8.05 -14.22 -4.06
CA LYS A 187 8.05 -15.08 -5.26
C LYS A 187 6.67 -15.43 -5.81
N VAL A 188 5.62 -15.40 -4.99
CA VAL A 188 4.27 -15.86 -5.37
C VAL A 188 3.24 -14.77 -5.14
N LEU A 189 3.14 -14.23 -3.92
CA LEU A 189 2.09 -13.28 -3.57
C LEU A 189 2.25 -11.95 -4.32
N ALA A 190 3.45 -11.36 -4.30
CA ALA A 190 3.72 -10.09 -4.98
C ALA A 190 3.43 -10.17 -6.48
N PRO A 191 3.93 -11.16 -7.25
CA PRO A 191 3.55 -11.30 -8.66
C PRO A 191 2.05 -11.51 -8.90
N ARG A 192 1.33 -12.20 -8.01
CA ARG A 192 -0.13 -12.36 -8.11
C ARG A 192 -0.85 -11.02 -7.91
N VAL A 193 -0.48 -10.26 -6.89
CA VAL A 193 -1.03 -8.92 -6.63
C VAL A 193 -0.72 -7.98 -7.79
N MET A 194 0.52 -8.01 -8.31
CA MET A 194 0.95 -7.22 -9.45
C MET A 194 0.07 -7.48 -10.69
N ARG A 195 -0.19 -8.75 -11.03
CA ARG A 195 -1.10 -9.09 -12.14
C ARG A 195 -2.52 -8.55 -11.92
N SER A 196 -3.07 -8.72 -10.71
CA SER A 196 -4.39 -8.17 -10.35
C SER A 196 -4.45 -6.64 -10.49
N VAL A 197 -3.40 -5.92 -10.10
CA VAL A 197 -3.30 -4.45 -10.29
C VAL A 197 -3.25 -4.09 -11.77
N HIS A 198 -2.52 -4.86 -12.59
CA HIS A 198 -2.43 -4.62 -14.04
C HIS A 198 -3.79 -4.85 -14.72
N GLU A 199 -4.45 -5.96 -14.41
CA GLU A 199 -5.82 -6.27 -14.88
C GLU A 199 -6.82 -5.20 -14.43
N ALA A 200 -6.69 -4.68 -13.20
CA ALA A 200 -7.50 -3.56 -12.72
C ALA A 200 -7.33 -2.32 -13.62
N GLY A 201 -6.10 -2.00 -13.99
CA GLY A 201 -5.75 -0.94 -14.94
C GLY A 201 -6.41 -1.11 -16.30
N GLN A 202 -6.40 -2.33 -16.85
CA GLN A 202 -6.98 -2.63 -18.16
C GLN A 202 -8.51 -2.50 -18.16
N ASN A 203 -9.15 -2.85 -17.05
CA ASN A 203 -10.61 -2.86 -16.93
C ASN A 203 -11.21 -1.55 -16.38
N TYR A 204 -10.37 -0.61 -15.91
CA TYR A 204 -10.85 0.56 -15.18
C TYR A 204 -11.76 1.47 -16.01
N GLN A 205 -11.40 1.77 -17.25
CA GLN A 205 -12.18 2.72 -18.07
C GLN A 205 -13.59 2.19 -18.34
N GLN A 206 -13.72 0.89 -18.61
CA GLN A 206 -15.02 0.24 -18.78
C GLN A 206 -15.86 0.33 -17.50
N TRP A 207 -15.26 -0.03 -16.36
CA TRP A 207 -15.95 0.04 -15.08
C TRP A 207 -16.35 1.48 -14.72
N LYS A 208 -15.41 2.43 -14.83
CA LYS A 208 -15.62 3.83 -14.46
C LYS A 208 -16.69 4.49 -15.32
N GLY A 209 -16.77 4.14 -16.61
CA GLY A 209 -17.82 4.57 -17.53
C GLY A 209 -19.24 4.25 -17.03
N GLN A 210 -19.39 3.20 -16.21
CA GLN A 210 -20.66 2.75 -15.65
C GLN A 210 -20.85 3.16 -14.18
N ASN A 211 -19.84 3.77 -13.53
CA ASN A 211 -19.80 4.02 -12.09
C ASN A 211 -19.34 5.47 -11.82
N SER A 212 -20.24 6.42 -12.05
CA SER A 212 -20.00 7.86 -11.84
C SER A 212 -18.72 8.36 -12.55
N PRO A 213 -18.68 8.34 -13.90
CA PRO A 213 -17.45 8.59 -14.66
C PRO A 213 -16.80 9.96 -14.42
N ALA A 214 -17.62 10.97 -14.14
CA ALA A 214 -17.16 12.33 -13.85
C ALA A 214 -16.66 12.52 -12.40
N GLN A 215 -16.94 11.57 -11.50
CA GLN A 215 -16.60 11.69 -10.09
C GLN A 215 -15.16 11.18 -9.85
N LYS A 216 -14.22 12.12 -9.82
CA LYS A 216 -12.78 11.93 -9.60
C LYS A 216 -12.26 13.01 -8.63
N PRO A 217 -12.62 12.96 -7.33
CA PRO A 217 -12.25 13.97 -6.35
C PRO A 217 -10.74 14.14 -6.12
N TRP A 218 -9.93 13.17 -6.55
CA TRP A 218 -8.47 13.26 -6.57
C TRP A 218 -7.90 14.14 -7.70
N LEU A 219 -8.67 14.34 -8.78
CA LEU A 219 -8.36 15.29 -9.87
C LEU A 219 -9.07 16.64 -9.68
N CYS A 220 -10.28 16.60 -9.13
CA CYS A 220 -11.19 17.72 -8.94
C CYS A 220 -11.55 17.85 -7.44
N PRO A 221 -10.69 18.47 -6.60
CA PRO A 221 -10.87 18.50 -5.14
C PRO A 221 -12.20 19.10 -4.67
N GLU A 222 -12.83 19.94 -5.49
CA GLU A 222 -14.16 20.51 -5.28
C GLU A 222 -15.28 19.46 -5.24
N GLN A 223 -15.07 18.30 -5.86
CA GLN A 223 -16.02 17.18 -5.81
C GLN A 223 -15.96 16.41 -4.49
N ASN A 224 -14.97 16.67 -3.65
CA ASN A 224 -14.74 15.88 -2.45
C ASN A 224 -15.66 16.34 -1.30
N VAL A 225 -16.53 15.43 -0.88
CA VAL A 225 -17.55 15.64 0.16
C VAL A 225 -17.09 15.24 1.57
N LEU A 226 -15.87 14.72 1.71
CA LEU A 226 -15.31 14.35 3.00
C LEU A 226 -15.14 15.58 3.90
N PRO A 227 -15.33 15.43 5.22
CA PRO A 227 -15.06 16.51 6.16
C PRO A 227 -13.58 16.90 6.11
N MET A 228 -13.29 18.19 6.32
CA MET A 228 -11.93 18.64 6.61
C MET A 228 -11.59 18.30 8.06
N MET A 229 -10.34 17.90 8.31
CA MET A 229 -9.80 17.59 9.63
C MET A 229 -8.46 18.31 9.80
N ASP A 230 -8.16 18.78 11.02
CA ASP A 230 -6.84 19.31 11.35
C ASP A 230 -5.82 18.16 11.39
N PRO A 231 -4.74 18.19 10.56
CA PRO A 231 -3.68 17.19 10.63
C PRO A 231 -3.04 17.05 12.01
N GLY A 232 -3.11 18.08 12.87
CA GLY A 232 -2.62 18.07 14.25
C GLY A 232 -3.38 17.11 15.18
N GLU A 233 -4.59 16.67 14.82
CA GLU A 233 -5.35 15.66 15.57
C GLU A 233 -4.81 14.23 15.35
N LEU A 234 -3.95 14.04 14.35
CA LEU A 234 -3.32 12.76 14.04
C LEU A 234 -1.95 12.66 14.69
N SER A 235 -1.55 11.44 15.05
CA SER A 235 -0.18 11.16 15.48
C SER A 235 0.42 9.99 14.72
N ILE A 236 1.74 9.99 14.51
CA ILE A 236 2.44 8.93 13.79
C ILE A 236 2.29 7.61 14.54
N GLN A 237 1.86 6.55 13.85
CA GLN A 237 1.82 5.20 14.40
C GLN A 237 3.21 4.56 14.25
N ARG A 238 3.96 4.47 15.34
CA ARG A 238 5.32 3.89 15.32
C ARG A 238 5.31 2.39 15.59
N ALA A 239 6.26 1.68 14.97
CA ALA A 239 6.42 0.23 15.07
C ALA A 239 6.64 -0.29 16.50
N ASP A 240 7.28 0.50 17.36
CA ASP A 240 7.58 0.19 18.76
C ASP A 240 6.44 0.51 19.73
N SER A 241 5.37 1.16 19.26
CA SER A 241 4.32 1.75 20.10
C SER A 241 2.97 1.01 20.08
N LEU A 242 2.91 -0.22 19.52
CA LEU A 242 1.72 -1.06 19.54
C LEU A 242 1.91 -2.27 20.45
N GLU A 243 0.86 -2.57 21.21
CA GLU A 243 0.70 -3.85 21.90
C GLU A 243 0.67 -4.98 20.87
N ASN A 244 1.47 -6.02 21.09
CA ASN A 244 1.44 -7.21 20.25
C ASN A 244 0.12 -7.95 20.53
N VAL A 245 -0.73 -8.10 19.51
CA VAL A 245 -1.83 -9.05 19.58
C VAL A 245 -1.19 -10.45 19.54
N ASP A 246 -1.33 -11.20 20.62
CA ASP A 246 -0.78 -12.55 20.72
C ASP A 246 -1.51 -13.51 19.75
N GLU A 247 -0.76 -13.96 18.75
CA GLU A 247 -1.18 -14.96 17.76
C GLU A 247 -0.53 -16.34 18.02
N SER A 248 0.29 -16.48 19.07
CA SER A 248 1.13 -17.66 19.31
C SER A 248 0.35 -18.94 19.63
N SER A 249 -0.84 -18.81 20.23
CA SER A 249 -1.69 -19.94 20.61
C SER A 249 -2.34 -20.70 19.44
N LYS A 250 -2.28 -20.16 18.21
CA LYS A 250 -2.96 -20.74 17.03
C LYS A 250 -2.02 -21.38 16.01
N ILE A 251 -0.71 -21.16 16.10
CA ILE A 251 0.29 -21.74 15.19
C ILE A 251 0.74 -23.12 15.68
N SER A 252 0.70 -23.35 16.99
CA SER A 252 1.16 -24.59 17.63
C SER A 252 0.34 -25.84 17.30
N THR A 253 -0.85 -25.70 16.70
CA THR A 253 -1.74 -26.85 16.43
C THR A 253 -1.51 -27.49 15.05
N GLN A 254 -0.81 -26.82 14.12
CA GLN A 254 -0.61 -27.35 12.76
C GLN A 254 0.74 -28.08 12.59
N GLU A 255 1.73 -27.84 13.47
CA GLU A 255 3.03 -28.54 13.41
C GLU A 255 2.96 -30.03 13.80
N CYS A 256 1.81 -30.52 14.29
CA CYS A 256 1.61 -31.92 14.63
C CYS A 256 0.85 -32.75 13.58
N GLU A 257 0.25 -32.15 12.54
CA GLU A 257 -0.59 -32.90 11.58
C GLU A 257 0.08 -33.18 10.22
N ASP A 258 1.16 -32.49 9.86
CA ASP A 258 1.94 -32.77 8.63
C ASP A 258 3.15 -33.69 8.85
N SER A 259 3.17 -34.42 9.97
CA SER A 259 4.13 -35.50 10.25
C SER A 259 3.38 -36.79 10.60
N SER A 260 2.65 -37.34 9.63
CA SER A 260 2.19 -38.74 9.63
C SER A 260 1.97 -39.23 8.21
#